data_AF-A0A1F8UCJ2-F1
#
_entry.id   AF-A0A1F8UCJ2-F1
#
_cell.length_a   1.000
_cell.length_b   1.000
_cell.length_c   1.000
_cell.angle_alpha   90.00
_cell.angle_beta   90.00
_cell.angle_gamma   90.00
#
_symmetry.space_group_name_H-M   'P 1'
#
loop_
_entity.id
_entity.type
_entity.pdbx_description
1 polymer ?
#
loop_
_entity_poly.entity_id
_entity_poly.type
_entity_poly.pdbx_seq_one_letter_code
_entity_poly.pdbx_strand_id
1 'polypeptide(L)'
;MDYSVEMKVKAASWTGSVGVVARYTNSNNYYRLVYKPGTDELLIIRKKSGVAATLASVTAADLSTDVYHTFKLTLDGDKLTGYIDGEQKISYTDSSANKLVAGCIGAMAYNQYAYCDDVTVIR
;
A
#
# COMPACT_ATOMS: atom_id res chain seq x y z
N MET A 1 -15.04 2.06 6.80
CA MET A 1 -15.55 1.87 5.42
C MET A 1 -14.70 0.80 4.79
N ASP A 2 -15.39 -0.19 4.23
CA ASP A 2 -14.77 -1.44 3.80
C ASP A 2 -14.75 -1.44 2.28
N TYR A 3 -13.58 -1.73 1.71
CA TYR A 3 -13.33 -1.73 0.27
C TYR A 3 -11.94 -2.31 -0.01
N SER A 4 -11.72 -2.69 -1.26
CA SER A 4 -10.40 -2.97 -1.82
C SER A 4 -10.02 -1.90 -2.82
N VAL A 5 -8.77 -1.45 -2.76
CA VAL A 5 -8.12 -0.70 -3.84
C VAL A 5 -7.08 -1.58 -4.50
N GLU A 6 -7.12 -1.66 -5.82
CA GLU A 6 -6.17 -2.42 -6.64
C GLU A 6 -5.64 -1.52 -7.76
N MET A 7 -4.35 -1.64 -8.10
CA MET A 7 -3.76 -1.00 -9.27
C MET A 7 -2.59 -1.81 -9.82
N LYS A 8 -2.36 -1.71 -11.13
CA LYS A 8 -1.13 -2.21 -11.75
C LYS A 8 -0.06 -1.15 -11.69
N VAL A 9 1.15 -1.57 -11.31
CA VAL A 9 2.31 -0.71 -11.13
C VAL A 9 3.47 -1.26 -11.94
N LYS A 10 4.11 -0.42 -12.74
CA LYS A 10 5.37 -0.73 -13.43
C LYS A 10 6.44 0.27 -13.04
N ALA A 11 7.60 -0.20 -12.59
CA ALA A 11 8.76 0.63 -12.30
C ALA A 11 9.91 0.24 -13.23
N ALA A 12 10.57 1.22 -13.86
CA ALA A 12 11.74 0.98 -14.71
C ALA A 12 12.96 0.51 -13.91
N SER A 13 13.00 0.86 -12.62
CA SER A 13 13.97 0.39 -11.64
C SER A 13 13.31 0.37 -10.27
N TRP A 14 13.66 -0.60 -9.43
CA TRP A 14 13.20 -0.65 -8.04
C TRP A 14 14.22 0.04 -7.12
N THR A 15 14.34 1.36 -7.25
CA THR A 15 15.29 2.18 -6.46
C THR A 15 14.59 3.03 -5.40
N GLY A 16 13.27 3.18 -5.53
CA GLY A 16 12.42 3.91 -4.60
C GLY A 16 11.28 3.04 -4.10
N SER A 17 10.32 3.64 -3.40
CA SER A 17 9.11 2.92 -2.97
C SER A 17 7.93 3.20 -3.90
N VAL A 18 7.12 2.18 -4.22
CA VAL A 18 5.80 2.34 -4.86
C VAL A 18 4.75 1.60 -4.03
N GLY A 19 3.52 2.08 -4.07
CA GLY A 19 2.43 1.40 -3.40
C GLY A 19 1.07 2.04 -3.59
N VAL A 20 0.11 1.49 -2.86
CA VAL A 20 -1.27 1.98 -2.82
C VAL A 20 -1.53 2.70 -1.51
N VAL A 21 -2.35 3.75 -1.58
CA VAL A 21 -2.79 4.57 -0.46
C VAL A 21 -4.27 4.36 -0.25
N ALA A 22 -4.68 4.25 1.01
CA ALA A 22 -6.07 4.08 1.42
C ALA A 22 -6.42 4.99 2.59
N ARG A 23 -7.71 5.31 2.73
CA ARG A 23 -8.25 6.20 3.77
C ARG A 23 -7.48 7.51 3.89
N TYR A 24 -7.04 8.05 2.75
CA TYR A 24 -6.32 9.32 2.67
C TYR A 24 -7.27 10.49 2.91
N THR A 25 -6.93 11.36 3.85
CA THR A 25 -7.66 12.63 4.07
C THR A 25 -6.76 13.84 3.83
N ASN A 26 -5.48 13.73 4.12
CA ASN A 26 -4.44 14.70 3.80
C ASN A 26 -3.06 14.05 3.93
N SER A 27 -2.00 14.81 3.68
CA SER A 27 -0.59 14.36 3.73
C SER A 27 -0.12 13.88 5.12
N ASN A 28 -0.94 14.03 6.15
CA ASN A 28 -0.68 13.63 7.53
C ASN A 28 -1.55 12.46 8.01
N ASN A 29 -2.49 11.99 7.19
CA ASN A 29 -3.50 11.00 7.59
C ASN A 29 -3.84 10.06 6.43
N TYR A 30 -3.25 8.86 6.43
CA TYR A 30 -3.50 7.78 5.45
C TYR A 30 -2.97 6.43 5.94
N TYR A 31 -3.47 5.35 5.34
CA TYR A 31 -2.75 4.06 5.26
C TYR A 31 -2.06 3.94 3.91
N ARG A 32 -0.98 3.17 3.87
CA ARG A 32 -0.35 2.73 2.63
C ARG A 32 0.14 1.30 2.73
N LEU A 33 -0.02 0.56 1.64
CA LEU A 33 0.71 -0.68 1.38
C LEU A 33 1.81 -0.33 0.40
N VAL A 34 3.07 -0.54 0.78
CA VAL A 34 4.22 -0.03 0.03
C VAL A 34 5.32 -1.07 -0.07
N TYR A 35 5.85 -1.25 -1.28
CA TYR A 35 7.07 -2.04 -1.50
C TYR A 35 8.30 -1.16 -1.34
N LYS A 36 9.29 -1.65 -0.58
CA LYS A 36 10.53 -0.96 -0.30
C LYS A 36 11.71 -1.84 -0.75
N PRO A 37 12.25 -1.60 -1.96
CA PRO A 37 13.29 -2.44 -2.54
C PRO A 37 14.67 -2.29 -1.89
N GLY A 38 14.88 -1.29 -1.02
CA GLY A 38 16.11 -1.21 -0.24
C GLY A 38 16.21 -2.29 0.84
N THR A 39 15.09 -2.93 1.19
CA THR A 39 15.01 -3.99 2.21
C THR A 39 14.19 -5.20 1.75
N ASP A 40 13.73 -5.22 0.49
CA ASP A 40 12.85 -6.24 -0.09
C ASP A 40 11.61 -6.52 0.76
N GLU A 41 11.03 -5.45 1.31
CA GLU A 41 9.90 -5.52 2.22
C GLU A 41 8.63 -4.95 1.59
N LEU A 42 7.52 -5.64 1.84
CA LEU A 42 6.18 -5.07 1.71
C LEU A 42 5.68 -4.64 3.09
N LEU A 43 5.32 -3.36 3.22
CA LEU A 43 4.94 -2.77 4.50
C LEU A 43 3.51 -2.25 4.47
N ILE A 44 2.77 -2.47 5.56
CA ILE A 44 1.58 -1.69 5.89
C ILE A 44 2.00 -0.57 6.85
N ILE A 45 1.82 0.68 6.44
CA ILE A 45 2.16 1.86 7.23
C ILE A 45 0.92 2.71 7.45
N ARG A 46 0.72 3.17 8.68
CA ARG A 46 -0.22 4.24 9.01
C ARG A 46 0.54 5.55 9.19
N LYS A 47 0.06 6.64 8.61
CA LYS A 47 0.40 8.00 9.03
C LYS A 47 -0.83 8.61 9.69
N LYS A 48 -0.71 9.06 10.94
CA LYS A 48 -1.78 9.73 11.71
C LYS A 48 -1.20 10.97 12.35
N SER A 49 -1.85 12.12 12.14
CA SER A 49 -1.39 13.41 12.69
C SER A 49 0.09 13.69 12.43
N GLY A 50 0.58 13.32 11.24
CA GLY A 50 1.98 13.53 10.84
C GLY A 50 2.93 12.40 11.22
N VAL A 51 2.55 11.51 12.15
CA VAL A 51 3.39 10.43 12.66
C VAL A 51 3.18 9.15 11.88
N ALA A 52 4.25 8.62 11.27
CA ALA A 52 4.23 7.35 10.57
C ALA A 52 4.56 6.19 11.53
N ALA A 53 3.80 5.11 11.44
CA ALA A 53 4.03 3.85 12.14
C ALA A 53 3.94 2.68 11.15
N THR A 54 4.99 1.87 11.08
CA THR A 54 4.94 0.57 10.41
C THR A 54 4.10 -0.37 11.27
N LEU A 55 3.00 -0.85 10.72
CA LEU A 55 2.06 -1.74 11.41
C LEU A 55 2.41 -3.21 11.19
N ALA A 56 2.86 -3.54 9.98
CA ALA A 56 3.33 -4.86 9.62
C ALA A 56 4.38 -4.76 8.51
N SER A 57 5.31 -5.71 8.49
CA SER A 57 6.30 -5.91 7.43
C SER A 57 6.40 -7.39 7.11
N VAL A 58 6.68 -7.71 5.84
CA VAL A 58 7.02 -9.06 5.38
C VAL A 58 8.04 -8.94 4.26
N THR A 59 8.96 -9.89 4.16
CA THR A 59 9.79 -10.01 2.96
C THR A 59 8.90 -10.31 1.76
N ALA A 60 9.02 -9.49 0.72
CA ALA A 60 8.41 -9.73 -0.57
C ALA A 60 9.51 -10.19 -1.54
N ALA A 61 9.17 -11.09 -2.46
CA ALA A 61 10.12 -11.48 -3.51
C ALA A 61 10.48 -10.26 -4.37
N ASP A 62 11.69 -10.28 -4.93
CA ASP A 62 12.15 -9.26 -5.87
C ASP A 62 11.15 -9.11 -7.02
N LEU A 63 10.50 -7.95 -7.07
CA LEU A 63 9.64 -7.59 -8.19
C LEU A 63 10.52 -7.34 -9.41
N SER A 64 10.13 -7.88 -10.56
CA SER A 64 10.89 -7.63 -11.80
C SER A 64 10.70 -6.18 -12.26
N THR A 65 11.75 -5.62 -12.85
CA THR A 65 11.69 -4.27 -13.43
C THR A 65 10.99 -4.29 -14.78
N ASP A 66 10.38 -3.17 -15.16
CA ASP A 66 9.69 -2.95 -16.44
C ASP A 66 8.57 -3.96 -16.78
N VAL A 67 7.98 -4.55 -15.73
CA VAL A 67 6.77 -5.37 -15.79
C VAL A 67 5.71 -4.78 -14.86
N TYR A 68 4.43 -4.93 -15.24
CA TYR A 68 3.32 -4.55 -14.38
C TYR A 68 3.11 -5.61 -13.29
N HIS A 69 3.17 -5.18 -12.03
CA HIS A 69 2.76 -5.94 -10.86
C HIS A 69 1.47 -5.36 -10.29
N THR A 70 0.57 -6.22 -9.81
CA THR A 70 -0.73 -5.79 -9.26
C THR A 70 -0.62 -5.64 -7.76
N PHE A 71 -0.78 -4.42 -7.26
CA PHE A 71 -0.84 -4.13 -5.83
C PHE A 71 -2.29 -3.97 -5.41
N LYS A 72 -2.69 -4.69 -4.36
CA LYS A 72 -4.03 -4.53 -3.75
C LYS A 72 -3.94 -4.37 -2.24
N LEU A 73 -4.74 -3.45 -1.72
CA LEU A 73 -5.00 -3.30 -0.29
C LEU A 73 -6.51 -3.42 -0.04
N THR A 74 -6.90 -4.46 0.70
CA THR A 74 -8.25 -4.65 1.22
C THR A 74 -8.34 -4.08 2.63
N LEU A 75 -9.38 -3.31 2.90
CA LEU A 75 -9.73 -2.78 4.21
C LEU A 75 -11.10 -3.34 4.60
N ASP A 76 -11.14 -4.14 5.66
CA ASP A 76 -12.33 -4.77 6.22
C ASP A 76 -12.43 -4.39 7.70
N GLY A 77 -13.19 -3.34 7.99
CA GLY A 77 -13.20 -2.67 9.30
C GLY A 77 -11.81 -2.17 9.67
N ASP A 78 -11.23 -2.82 10.67
CA ASP A 78 -9.89 -2.54 11.22
C ASP A 78 -8.82 -3.49 10.68
N LYS A 79 -9.20 -4.48 9.84
CA LYS A 79 -8.29 -5.43 9.19
C LYS A 79 -7.83 -4.87 7.86
N LEU A 80 -6.51 -4.85 7.66
CA LEU A 80 -5.84 -4.47 6.44
C LEU A 80 -5.13 -5.69 5.87
N THR A 81 -5.37 -6.01 4.61
CA THR A 81 -4.74 -7.15 3.94
C THR A 81 -4.14 -6.70 2.61
N GLY A 82 -2.83 -6.91 2.48
CA GLY A 82 -2.04 -6.53 1.30
C GLY A 82 -1.70 -7.72 0.43
N TYR A 83 -1.78 -7.50 -0.89
CA TYR A 83 -1.54 -8.49 -1.92
C TYR A 83 -0.59 -7.94 -2.97
N ILE A 84 0.20 -8.84 -3.56
CA ILE A 84 0.98 -8.60 -4.78
C ILE A 84 0.63 -9.72 -5.75
N ASP A 85 0.30 -9.38 -6.99
CA ASP A 85 -0.01 -10.31 -8.08
C ASP A 85 -1.09 -11.34 -7.70
N GLY A 86 -2.09 -10.90 -6.95
CA GLY A 86 -3.21 -11.71 -6.48
C GLY A 86 -2.92 -12.57 -5.24
N GLU A 87 -1.65 -12.72 -4.85
CA GLU A 87 -1.25 -13.49 -3.67
C GLU A 87 -1.29 -12.62 -2.41
N GLN A 88 -1.90 -13.13 -1.33
CA GLN A 88 -1.88 -12.46 -0.04
C GLN A 88 -0.47 -12.51 0.55
N LYS A 89 0.15 -11.35 0.74
CA LYS A 89 1.49 -11.25 1.32
C LYS A 89 1.47 -10.88 2.79
N ILE A 90 0.54 -10.02 3.20
CA ILE A 90 0.54 -9.42 4.54
C ILE A 90 -0.88 -9.16 5.04
N SER A 91 -1.11 -9.35 6.34
CA SER A 91 -2.38 -9.01 6.99
C SER A 91 -2.13 -8.46 8.39
N TYR A 92 -2.87 -7.42 8.76
CA TYR A 92 -2.75 -6.76 10.07
C TYR A 92 -4.09 -6.21 10.54
N THR A 93 -4.38 -6.27 11.83
CA THR A 93 -5.56 -5.63 12.43
C THR A 93 -5.13 -4.44 13.28
N ASP A 94 -5.51 -3.23 12.88
CA ASP A 94 -5.20 -2.00 13.62
C ASP A 94 -6.21 -1.76 14.74
N SER A 95 -5.94 -2.37 15.90
CA SER A 95 -6.74 -2.23 17.13
C SER A 95 -6.51 -0.92 17.88
N SER A 96 -5.65 -0.03 17.38
CA SER A 96 -5.30 1.20 18.09
C SER A 96 -6.40 2.27 18.01
N ALA A 97 -6.42 3.18 18.98
CA ALA A 97 -7.28 4.36 18.95
C ALA A 97 -6.96 5.34 17.80
N ASN A 98 -5.80 5.19 17.17
CA ASN A 98 -5.31 6.07 16.10
C ASN A 98 -5.66 5.57 14.69
N LYS A 99 -6.42 4.48 14.57
CA LYS A 99 -6.84 3.93 13.28
C LYS A 99 -7.62 4.95 12.45
N LEU A 100 -7.52 4.82 11.13
CA LEU A 100 -8.26 5.64 10.18
C LEU A 100 -9.45 4.83 9.68
N VAL A 101 -10.62 5.45 9.53
CA VAL A 101 -11.87 4.71 9.22
C VAL A 101 -12.45 5.01 7.84
N ALA A 102 -12.02 6.10 7.21
CA ALA A 102 -12.50 6.57 5.91
C ALA A 102 -11.49 7.51 5.24
N GLY A 103 -11.65 7.73 3.93
CA GLY A 103 -10.88 8.66 3.12
C GLY A 103 -10.75 8.16 1.68
N CYS A 104 -10.00 8.90 0.87
CA CYS A 104 -9.78 8.58 -0.54
C CYS A 104 -8.75 7.47 -0.73
N ILE A 105 -8.73 6.92 -1.94
CA ILE A 105 -7.67 6.04 -2.44
C ILE A 105 -6.62 6.87 -3.19
N GLY A 106 -5.45 6.28 -3.43
CA GLY A 106 -4.45 6.88 -4.30
C GLY A 106 -3.29 5.94 -4.58
N ALA A 107 -2.43 6.34 -5.52
CA ALA A 107 -1.13 5.72 -5.75
C ALA A 107 -0.05 6.53 -5.03
N MET A 108 1.09 5.91 -4.73
CA MET A 108 2.27 6.64 -4.28
C MET A 108 3.54 6.11 -4.92
N ALA A 109 4.46 7.03 -5.22
CA ALA A 109 5.84 6.75 -5.55
C ALA A 109 6.75 7.68 -4.74
N TYR A 110 7.94 7.20 -4.38
CA TYR A 110 8.95 7.98 -3.68
C TYR A 110 10.34 7.64 -4.21
N ASN A 111 11.13 8.65 -4.60
CA ASN A 111 12.47 8.50 -5.19
C ASN A 111 12.55 7.59 -6.43
N GLN A 112 11.48 7.46 -7.19
CA GLN A 112 11.47 6.80 -8.50
C GLN A 112 10.26 7.20 -9.35
N TYR A 113 10.34 6.91 -10.64
CA TYR A 113 9.19 6.92 -11.54
C TYR A 113 8.45 5.59 -11.47
N ALA A 114 7.12 5.65 -11.51
CA ALA A 114 6.27 4.48 -11.63
C ALA A 114 5.08 4.81 -12.54
N TYR A 115 4.72 3.86 -13.39
CA TYR A 115 3.49 3.89 -14.18
C TYR A 115 2.40 3.17 -13.40
N CYS A 116 1.24 3.81 -13.26
CA CYS A 116 0.08 3.24 -12.58
C CYS A 116 -1.08 3.15 -13.56
N ASP A 117 -1.70 1.99 -13.66
CA ASP A 117 -2.81 1.73 -14.58
C ASP A 117 -3.84 0.78 -13.93
N ASP A 118 -5.00 0.60 -14.58
CA ASP A 118 -6.08 -0.30 -14.15
C ASP A 118 -6.53 -0.11 -12.68
N VAL A 119 -6.63 1.14 -12.25
CA VAL A 119 -7.05 1.47 -10.87
C VAL A 119 -8.51 1.07 -10.65
N THR A 120 -8.72 0.11 -9.74
CA THR A 120 -10.05 -0.43 -9.43
C THR A 120 -10.35 -0.30 -7.94
N VAL A 121 -11.59 0.10 -7.61
CA VAL A 121 -12.11 0.11 -6.24
C VAL A 121 -13.33 -0.80 -6.18
N ILE A 122 -13.30 -1.77 -5.26
CA ILE A 122 -14.38 -2.74 -5.04
C ILE A 122 -14.91 -2.53 -3.63
N ARG A 123 -16.22 -2.50 -3.47
CA ARG A 123 -16.91 -2.34 -2.20
C ARG A 123 -17.80 -3.54 -1.89
#